data_AF-A0AAQ3PZR5-F1
#
_entry.id   AF-A0AAQ3PZR5-F1
#
_cell.length_a   1.000
_cell.length_b   1.000
_cell.length_c   1.000
_cell.angle_alpha   90.00
_cell.angle_beta   90.00
_cell.angle_gamma   90.00
#
_symmetry.space_group_name_H-M   'P 1'
#
loop_
_entity.id
_entity.type
_entity.pdbx_description
1 polymer ?
#
loop_
_entity_poly.entity_id
_entity_poly.type
_entity_poly.pdbx_seq_one_letter_code
_entity_poly.pdbx_strand_id
1 'polypeptide(L)'
;MELADKAVGFLLSAISLSIFSYYTFWVIILPFVEKDHFVHEYFPPQEYAILLPVFSGVALLSFLCVFVGFVMIKSNKKKKSA
;
A
#
# COMPACT_ATOMS: atom_id res chain seq x y z
N MET A 1 -21.80 -1.47 -22.49
CA MET A 1 -20.48 -1.86 -21.95
C MET A 1 -19.65 -0.61 -21.67
N GLU A 2 -19.36 0.26 -22.65
CA GLU A 2 -18.59 1.51 -22.42
C GLU A 2 -19.04 2.42 -21.25
N LEU A 3 -20.35 2.63 -21.06
CA LEU A 3 -20.86 3.49 -19.99
C LEU A 3 -20.62 2.89 -18.59
N ALA A 4 -20.74 1.58 -18.47
CA ALA A 4 -20.47 0.87 -17.22
C ALA A 4 -18.98 0.90 -16.90
N ASP A 5 -18.13 0.67 -17.90
CA ASP A 5 -16.67 0.73 -17.73
C ASP A 5 -16.20 2.13 -17.33
N LYS A 6 -16.77 3.18 -17.95
CA LYS A 6 -16.52 4.58 -17.58
C LYS A 6 -16.98 4.91 -16.17
N ALA A 7 -18.16 4.43 -15.76
CA ALA A 7 -18.68 4.65 -14.42
C ALA A 7 -17.80 3.98 -13.34
N VAL A 8 -17.36 2.74 -13.59
CA VAL A 8 -16.46 2.01 -12.69
C VAL A 8 -15.10 2.71 -12.60
N GLY A 9 -14.53 3.14 -13.73
CA GLY A 9 -13.27 3.88 -13.74
C GLY A 9 -13.36 5.20 -12.97
N PHE A 10 -14.45 5.94 -13.13
CA PHE A 10 -14.70 7.17 -12.38
C PHE A 10 -14.82 6.89 -10.87
N LEU A 11 -15.57 5.86 -10.48
CA LEU A 11 -15.73 5.47 -9.08
C LEU A 11 -14.41 5.05 -8.45
N LEU A 12 -13.62 4.20 -9.12
CA LEU A 12 -12.28 3.81 -8.65
C LEU A 12 -11.38 5.04 -8.47
N SER A 13 -11.40 5.96 -9.42
CA SER A 13 -10.58 7.17 -9.37
C SER A 13 -10.99 8.10 -8.23
N ALA A 14 -12.30 8.30 -8.03
CA ALA A 14 -12.83 9.13 -6.95
C ALA A 14 -12.49 8.54 -5.56
N ILE A 15 -12.64 7.22 -5.40
CA ILE A 15 -12.27 6.50 -4.17
C ILE A 15 -10.76 6.64 -3.93
N SER A 16 -9.95 6.36 -4.95
CA SER A 16 -8.49 6.48 -4.87
C SER A 16 -8.06 7.89 -4.45
N LEU A 17 -8.62 8.93 -5.07
CA LEU A 17 -8.31 10.32 -4.74
C LEU A 17 -8.71 10.67 -3.31
N SER A 18 -9.85 10.15 -2.84
CA SER A 18 -10.33 10.37 -1.47
C SER A 18 -9.38 9.74 -0.44
N ILE A 19 -9.01 8.47 -0.65
CA ILE A 19 -8.08 7.75 0.24
C ILE A 19 -6.70 8.41 0.22
N PHE A 20 -6.19 8.77 -0.98
CA PHE A 20 -4.91 9.44 -1.14
C PHE A 20 -4.88 10.78 -0.40
N SER A 21 -5.95 11.57 -0.52
CA SER A 21 -6.06 12.86 0.17
C SER A 21 -6.04 12.65 1.68
N TYR A 22 -6.89 11.75 2.20
CA TYR A 22 -6.93 11.43 3.64
C TYR A 22 -5.55 11.01 4.18
N TYR A 23 -4.87 10.11 3.46
CA TYR A 23 -3.53 9.66 3.83
C TYR A 23 -2.49 10.79 3.75
N THR A 24 -2.61 11.69 2.76
CA THR A 24 -1.72 12.85 2.63
C THR A 24 -1.89 13.82 3.80
N PHE A 25 -3.12 14.15 4.19
CA PHE A 25 -3.39 14.96 5.39
C PHE A 25 -2.84 14.28 6.64
N TRP A 26 -3.03 12.96 6.74
CA TRP A 26 -2.57 12.19 7.88
C TRP A 26 -1.04 12.19 8.03
N VAL A 27 -0.31 11.99 6.93
CA VAL A 27 1.16 11.89 6.95
C VAL A 27 1.82 13.27 6.99
N ILE A 28 1.32 14.22 6.20
CA ILE A 28 2.00 15.50 5.99
C ILE A 28 1.51 16.55 6.96
N ILE A 29 0.21 16.63 7.25
CA ILE A 29 -0.36 17.76 7.99
C ILE A 29 -0.46 17.46 9.49
N LEU A 30 -0.95 16.29 9.88
CA LEU A 30 -1.07 15.88 11.29
C LEU A 30 0.19 16.09 12.15
N PRO A 31 1.44 15.81 11.69
CA PRO A 31 2.63 16.03 12.52
C PRO A 31 2.89 17.49 12.90
N PHE A 32 2.29 18.46 12.20
CA PHE A 32 2.41 19.88 12.49
C PHE A 32 1.27 20.42 13.36
N VAL A 33 0.29 19.58 13.72
CA VAL A 33 -0.82 19.93 14.61
C VAL A 33 -0.43 19.65 16.06
N GLU A 34 -0.91 20.48 16.98
CA GLU A 34 -0.71 20.26 18.42
C GLU A 34 -1.39 18.99 18.89
N LYS A 35 -0.71 18.20 19.74
CA LYS A 35 -1.17 16.87 20.17
C LYS A 35 -2.52 16.86 20.90
N ASP A 36 -2.85 17.95 21.57
CA ASP A 36 -4.12 18.11 22.31
C ASP A 36 -5.28 18.62 21.42
N HIS A 37 -5.02 18.84 20.13
CA HIS A 37 -6.03 19.29 19.19
C HIS A 37 -6.98 18.15 18.82
N PHE A 38 -8.30 18.43 18.81
CA PHE A 38 -9.36 17.47 18.47
C PHE A 38 -9.20 16.77 17.11
N VAL A 39 -8.33 17.30 16.24
CA VAL A 39 -8.08 16.74 14.91
C VAL A 39 -7.45 15.35 15.02
N HIS A 40 -6.68 15.08 16.08
CA HIS A 40 -6.09 13.77 16.32
C HIS A 40 -7.13 12.66 16.53
N GLU A 41 -8.38 12.96 16.88
CA GLU A 41 -9.45 11.96 17.00
C GLU A 41 -9.96 11.45 15.64
N TYR A 42 -9.76 12.22 14.56
CA TYR A 42 -10.17 11.85 13.20
C TYR A 42 -9.11 11.04 12.46
N PHE A 43 -7.91 10.91 13.00
CA PHE A 43 -6.78 10.21 12.39
C PHE A 43 -6.29 9.08 13.28
N PRO A 44 -5.83 7.95 12.71
CA PRO A 44 -5.17 6.94 13.52
C PRO A 44 -3.84 7.48 14.09
N PRO A 45 -3.27 6.80 15.10
CA PRO A 45 -1.99 7.22 15.68
C PRO A 45 -0.88 7.38 14.64
N GLN A 46 -0.07 8.43 14.78
CA GLN A 46 0.94 8.85 13.80
C GLN A 46 1.95 7.74 13.44
N GLU A 47 2.23 6.83 14.37
CA GLU A 47 3.15 5.71 14.13
C GLU A 47 2.67 4.81 12.98
N TYR A 48 1.35 4.66 12.82
CA TYR A 48 0.78 3.85 11.74
C TYR A 48 0.96 4.47 10.35
N ALA A 49 1.05 5.80 10.26
CA ALA A 49 1.33 6.49 9.00
C ALA A 49 2.71 6.12 8.45
N ILE A 50 3.69 5.80 9.31
CA ILE A 50 5.02 5.34 8.89
C ILE A 50 5.04 3.81 8.75
N LEU A 51 4.35 3.10 9.65
CA LEU A 51 4.35 1.64 9.66
C LEU A 51 3.72 1.05 8.39
N LEU A 52 2.67 1.65 7.84
CA LEU A 52 1.97 1.17 6.65
C LEU A 52 2.90 1.04 5.41
N PRO A 53 3.61 2.10 4.96
CA PRO A 53 4.57 2.00 3.86
C PRO A 53 5.73 1.04 4.14
N VAL A 54 6.26 1.07 5.37
CA VAL A 54 7.39 0.20 5.74
C VAL A 54 6.97 -1.27 5.69
N PHE A 55 5.84 -1.61 6.30
CA PHE A 55 5.32 -2.97 6.33
C PHE A 55 5.00 -3.47 4.92
N SER A 56 4.32 -2.67 4.10
CA SER A 56 4.02 -3.03 2.72
C SER A 56 5.27 -3.23 1.86
N GLY A 57 6.29 -2.37 2.01
CA GLY A 57 7.57 -2.50 1.33
C GLY A 57 8.32 -3.78 1.73
N VAL A 58 8.42 -4.06 3.04
CA VAL A 58 9.07 -5.27 3.56
C VAL A 58 8.33 -6.53 3.13
N ALA A 59 6.99 -6.52 3.17
CA ALA A 59 6.18 -7.64 2.74
C ALA A 59 6.37 -7.94 1.25
N LEU A 60 6.33 -6.90 0.40
CA LEU A 60 6.56 -7.04 -1.04
C LEU A 60 7.96 -7.56 -1.34
N LEU A 61 8.99 -7.00 -0.70
CA LEU A 61 10.38 -7.43 -0.88
C LEU A 61 10.56 -8.90 -0.46
N SER A 62 10.04 -9.26 0.70
CA SER A 62 10.09 -10.64 1.21
C SER A 62 9.40 -11.60 0.25
N PHE A 63 8.22 -11.23 -0.25
CA PHE A 63 7.49 -12.01 -1.23
C PHE A 63 8.30 -12.22 -2.52
N LEU A 64 8.93 -11.17 -3.05
CA LEU A 64 9.77 -11.26 -4.24
C LEU A 64 10.99 -12.15 -4.01
N CYS A 65 11.68 -12.02 -2.88
CA CYS A 65 12.83 -12.88 -2.54
C CYS A 65 12.43 -14.36 -2.48
N VAL A 66 11.32 -14.68 -1.81
CA VAL A 66 10.81 -16.06 -1.73
C VAL A 66 10.41 -16.57 -3.12
N PHE A 67 9.72 -15.77 -3.91
CA PHE A 67 9.29 -16.14 -5.26
C PHE A 67 10.48 -16.44 -6.17
N VAL A 68 11.49 -15.56 -6.20
CA VAL A 68 12.71 -15.77 -7.00
C VAL A 68 13.46 -17.02 -6.52
N GLY A 69 13.65 -17.17 -5.21
CA GLY A 69 14.29 -18.36 -4.64
C GLY A 69 13.56 -19.65 -5.02
N PHE A 70 12.23 -19.66 -4.95
CA PHE A 70 11.41 -20.78 -5.36
C PHE A 70 11.56 -21.13 -6.84
N VAL A 71 11.55 -20.13 -7.73
CA VAL A 71 11.75 -20.32 -9.17
C VAL A 71 13.15 -20.87 -9.46
N MET A 72 14.19 -20.37 -8.78
CA MET A 72 15.57 -20.87 -8.94
C MET A 72 15.70 -22.35 -8.53
N ILE A 73 15.11 -22.74 -7.40
CA ILE A 73 15.11 -24.14 -6.93
C ILE A 73 14.40 -25.04 -7.96
N LYS A 74 13.23 -24.61 -8.45
CA LYS A 74 12.46 -25.37 -9.45
C LYS A 74 13.22 -25.51 -10.79
N SER A 75 13.89 -24.46 -11.24
CA SER A 75 14.68 -24.45 -12.48
C SER A 75 15.90 -25.39 -12.39
N ASN A 76 16.60 -25.39 -11.25
CA ASN A 76 17.74 -26.29 -11.04
C ASN A 76 17.34 -27.78 -10.97
N LYS A 77 16.15 -28.10 -10.43
CA LYS A 77 15.64 -29.48 -10.44
C LYS A 77 15.40 -30.01 -11.86
N LYS A 78 14.96 -29.15 -12.80
CA LYS A 78 14.78 -29.55 -14.21
C LYS A 78 16.10 -29.78 -14.95
N LYS A 79 17.16 -29.02 -14.65
CA LYS A 79 18.48 -29.20 -15.27
C LYS A 79 19.22 -30.46 -14.81
N LYS A 80 18.90 -31.00 -13.62
CA LYS A 80 19.51 -32.24 -13.10
C LYS A 80 18.81 -33.52 -13.55
N SER A 81 17.63 -33.44 -14.18
CA SER A 81 16.91 -34.61 -14.70
C SER A 81 16.90 -34.69 -16.24
N ALA A 82 17.70 -33.86 -16.91
CA ALA A 82 17.99 -33.92 -18.33
C ALA A 82 19.48 -34.28 -18.50
#